data_AF-I7GLM6-F1
#
_entry.id   AF-I7GLM6-F1
#
_cell.length_a   1.000
_cell.length_b   1.000
_cell.length_c   1.000
_cell.angle_alpha   90.00
_cell.angle_beta   90.00
_cell.angle_gamma   90.00
#
_symmetry.space_group_name_H-M   'P 1'
#
loop_
_entity.id
_entity.type
_entity.pdbx_description
1 polymer ?
#
loop_
_entity_poly.entity_id
_entity_poly.type
_entity_poly.pdbx_seq_one_letter_code
_entity_poly.pdbx_strand_id
1 'polypeptide(L)'
;MIVLGLIFMKGNTVKETEVWDFLRRLGVYPTKKHFIFGDPKKLITEDFVRQRYLEYRRIPHTDPVDYEFQWGPRTNLETSKMKVLKFVAKVHNQDPKDWPAQYCEAVGR
;
A
#
# COMPACT_ATOMS: atom_id res chain seq x y z
N MET A 1 -2.29 -7.28 -0.82
CA MET A 1 -2.09 -6.81 -2.22
C MET A 1 -2.62 -5.41 -2.46
N ILE A 2 -3.83 -5.05 -2.03
CA ILE A 2 -4.41 -3.71 -2.27
C ILE A 2 -3.52 -2.57 -1.73
N VAL A 3 -3.14 -2.61 -0.44
CA VAL A 3 -2.30 -1.57 0.18
C VAL A 3 -0.92 -1.50 -0.47
N LEU A 4 -0.30 -2.66 -0.78
CA LEU A 4 0.98 -2.74 -1.48
C LEU A 4 0.90 -2.12 -2.88
N GLY A 5 -0.20 -2.37 -3.59
CA GLY A 5 -0.52 -1.75 -4.87
C GLY A 5 -0.61 -0.24 -4.76
N LEU A 6 -1.38 0.27 -3.80
CA LEU A 6 -1.48 1.71 -3.58
C LEU A 6 -0.13 2.37 -3.33
N ILE A 7 0.71 1.80 -2.46
CA ILE A 7 2.06 2.30 -2.15
C ILE A 7 2.91 2.34 -3.43
N PHE A 8 2.88 1.27 -4.22
CA PHE A 8 3.66 1.20 -5.46
C PHE A 8 3.18 2.21 -6.50
N MET A 9 1.87 2.35 -6.67
CA MET A 9 1.25 3.31 -7.60
C MET A 9 1.54 4.77 -7.22
N LYS A 10 1.81 5.04 -5.94
CA LYS A 10 2.17 6.35 -5.39
C LYS A 10 3.68 6.63 -5.33
N GLY A 11 4.52 5.75 -5.89
CA GLY A 11 5.98 5.95 -5.94
C GLY A 11 6.75 5.32 -4.77
N ASN A 12 6.29 4.17 -4.29
CA ASN A 12 6.89 3.36 -3.19
C ASN A 12 6.70 3.90 -1.77
N THR A 13 6.18 5.11 -1.61
CA THR A 13 5.87 5.72 -0.32
C THR A 13 4.52 6.42 -0.41
N VAL A 14 3.70 6.32 0.64
CA VAL A 14 2.39 6.96 0.69
C VAL A 14 2.06 7.40 2.11
N LYS A 15 1.41 8.55 2.27
CA LYS A 15 0.99 9.03 3.59
C LYS A 15 -0.14 8.15 4.15
N GLU A 16 -0.20 8.01 5.47
CA GLU A 16 -1.29 7.30 6.14
C GLU A 16 -2.67 7.84 5.75
N THR A 17 -2.80 9.17 5.65
CA THR A 17 -4.04 9.85 5.25
C THR A 17 -4.53 9.41 3.88
N GLU A 18 -3.64 9.34 2.89
CA GLU A 18 -3.97 8.89 1.53
C GLU A 18 -4.36 7.41 1.50
N VAL A 19 -3.72 6.56 2.31
CA VAL A 19 -4.11 5.15 2.46
C VAL A 19 -5.54 5.05 2.96
N TRP A 20 -5.87 5.80 4.01
CA TRP A 20 -7.22 5.80 4.58
C TRP A 20 -8.26 6.38 3.63
N ASP A 21 -7.94 7.42 2.87
CA ASP A 21 -8.86 8.00 1.88
C ASP A 21 -9.15 7.03 0.74
N PHE A 22 -8.14 6.29 0.28
CA PHE A 22 -8.33 5.23 -0.72
C PHE A 22 -9.17 4.08 -0.16
N LEU A 23 -8.85 3.59 1.04
CA LEU A 23 -9.60 2.51 1.69
C LEU A 23 -11.05 2.89 1.98
N ARG A 24 -11.31 4.16 2.29
CA ARG A 24 -12.66 4.69 2.48
C ARG A 24 -13.51 4.57 1.21
N ARG A 25 -12.93 4.79 0.03
CA ARG A 25 -13.60 4.60 -1.26
C ARG A 25 -13.91 3.12 -1.54
N LEU A 26 -13.16 2.20 -0.93
CA LEU A 26 -13.41 0.76 -0.96
C LEU A 26 -14.35 0.28 0.17
N GLY A 27 -14.92 1.20 0.96
CA GLY A 27 -15.82 0.88 2.08
C GLY A 27 -15.12 0.42 3.36
N VAL A 28 -13.80 0.56 3.45
CA VAL A 28 -13.00 0.22 4.64
C VAL A 28 -12.72 1.49 5.44
N TYR A 29 -13.17 1.51 6.69
CA TYR A 29 -13.06 2.68 7.58
C TYR A 29 -12.18 2.35 8.79
N PRO A 30 -11.28 3.27 9.21
CA PRO A 30 -10.38 3.03 10.34
C PRO A 30 -11.11 2.92 11.69
N THR A 31 -12.33 3.47 11.80
CA THR A 31 -13.11 3.51 13.05
C THR A 31 -14.14 2.40 13.17
N LYS A 32 -14.37 1.63 12.12
CA LYS A 32 -15.39 0.58 12.09
C LYS A 32 -14.72 -0.79 11.95
N LYS A 33 -15.15 -1.73 12.79
CA LYS A 33 -14.77 -3.13 12.58
C LYS A 33 -15.40 -3.62 11.28
N HIS A 34 -14.56 -4.06 10.35
CA HIS A 34 -14.99 -4.69 9.12
C HIS A 34 -15.27 -6.16 9.40
N PHE A 35 -16.38 -6.70 8.89
CA PHE A 35 -16.80 -8.08 9.13
C PHE A 35 -15.71 -9.10 8.79
N ILE A 36 -14.95 -8.86 7.72
CA ILE A 36 -13.88 -9.74 7.24
C ILE A 36 -12.52 -9.41 7.86
N PHE A 37 -12.19 -8.12 8.03
CA PHE A 37 -10.84 -7.68 8.39
C PHE A 37 -10.68 -7.37 9.89
N GLY A 38 -11.75 -7.51 10.67
CA GLY A 38 -11.74 -7.12 12.07
C GLY A 38 -11.50 -5.61 12.19
N ASP A 39 -10.45 -5.21 12.89
CA ASP A 39 -10.05 -3.81 13.02
C ASP A 39 -9.06 -3.43 11.91
N PRO A 40 -9.48 -2.65 10.89
CA PRO A 40 -8.63 -2.34 9.74
C PRO A 40 -7.43 -1.50 10.14
N LYS A 41 -7.58 -0.63 11.15
CA LYS A 41 -6.50 0.23 11.64
C LYS A 41 -5.40 -0.64 12.24
N LYS A 42 -5.77 -1.48 13.19
CA LYS A 42 -4.83 -2.43 13.81
C LYS A 42 -4.16 -3.33 12.78
N LEU A 43 -4.93 -3.86 11.82
CA LEU A 43 -4.41 -4.75 10.78
C LEU A 43 -3.29 -4.08 9.97
N ILE A 44 -3.48 -2.82 9.57
CA ILE A 44 -2.54 -2.11 8.70
C ILE A 44 -1.36 -1.53 9.49
N THR A 45 -1.63 -0.87 10.62
CA THR A 45 -0.59 -0.16 11.38
C THR A 45 0.20 -1.09 12.30
N GLU A 46 -0.39 -2.19 12.77
CA GLU A 46 0.28 -3.12 13.69
C GLU A 46 0.60 -4.45 13.01
N ASP A 47 -0.40 -5.19 12.52
CA ASP A 47 -0.18 -6.57 12.07
C ASP A 47 0.71 -6.64 10.83
N PHE A 48 0.44 -5.85 9.79
CA PHE A 48 1.29 -5.81 8.59
C PHE A 48 2.68 -5.25 8.85
N VAL A 49 2.84 -4.36 9.84
CA VAL A 49 4.14 -3.82 10.24
C VAL A 49 4.93 -4.87 11.03
N ARG A 50 4.28 -5.55 11.99
CA ARG A 50 4.88 -6.67 12.75
C ARG A 50 5.29 -7.82 11.84
N GLN A 51 4.48 -8.11 10.83
CA GLN A 51 4.78 -9.13 9.82
C GLN A 51 5.81 -8.67 8.79
N ARG A 52 6.32 -7.43 8.88
CA ARG A 52 7.32 -6.86 7.97
C ARG A 52 6.86 -6.74 6.51
N TYR A 53 5.55 -6.75 6.27
CA TYR A 53 4.99 -6.43 4.95
C TYR A 53 5.00 -4.93 4.69
N LEU A 54 4.74 -4.14 5.73
CA LEU A 54 4.77 -2.69 5.68
C LEU A 54 5.84 -2.16 6.63
N GLU A 55 6.42 -1.03 6.25
CA GLU A 55 7.14 -0.18 7.16
C GLU A 55 6.31 1.07 7.42
N TYR A 56 6.15 1.39 8.69
CA TYR A 56 5.40 2.56 9.16
C TYR A 56 6.39 3.52 9.79
N ARG A 57 6.57 4.68 9.16
CA ARG A 57 7.60 5.65 9.55
C ARG A 57 6.95 7.01 9.77
N ARG A 58 7.45 7.73 10.78
CA ARG A 58 7.05 9.12 11.02
C ARG A 58 7.74 10.02 10.02
N ILE A 59 7.01 10.95 9.43
CA ILE A 59 7.58 11.97 8.54
C ILE A 59 8.24 13.05 9.43
N PRO A 60 9.56 13.26 9.32
CA PRO A 60 10.23 14.27 10.13
C PRO A 60 9.77 15.68 9.73
N HIS A 61 9.70 16.60 10.69
CA HIS A 61 9.37 18.02 10.49
C HIS A 61 7.95 18.32 9.94
N THR A 62 6.97 17.46 10.24
CA THR A 62 5.55 17.74 9.97
C THR A 62 4.82 18.16 11.25
N ASP A 63 4.05 19.25 11.17
CA ASP A 63 3.12 19.71 12.22
C ASP A 63 1.72 19.92 11.62
N PRO A 64 0.71 19.11 11.99
CA PRO A 64 0.75 18.00 12.94
C PRO A 64 1.60 16.81 12.45
N VAL A 65 1.94 15.90 13.37
CA VAL A 65 2.75 14.71 13.07
C VAL A 65 2.07 13.83 12.02
N ASP A 66 2.73 13.67 10.87
CA ASP A 66 2.31 12.79 9.79
C ASP A 66 3.11 11.47 9.79
N TYR A 67 2.49 10.43 9.26
CA TYR A 67 3.10 9.11 9.06
C TYR A 67 2.98 8.64 7.62
N GLU A 68 3.91 7.81 7.20
CA GLU A 68 3.94 7.20 5.87
C GLU A 68 4.16 5.69 5.93
N PHE A 69 3.66 5.02 4.90
CA PHE A 69 3.83 3.61 4.65
C PHE A 69 4.76 3.36 3.47
N GLN A 70 5.61 2.35 3.64
CA GLN A 70 6.50 1.82 2.60
C GLN A 70 6.42 0.30 2.57
N TRP A 71 6.93 -0.32 1.50
CA TRP A 71 7.08 -1.78 1.46
C TRP A 71 8.13 -2.25 2.45
N GLY A 72 7.75 -3.16 3.35
CA GLY A 72 8.68 -3.80 4.25
C GLY A 72 9.51 -4.90 3.58
N PRO A 73 10.55 -5.41 4.28
CA PRO A 73 11.51 -6.35 3.71
C PRO A 73 10.85 -7.66 3.29
N ARG A 74 9.80 -8.11 3.99
CA ARG A 74 9.09 -9.35 3.65
C ARG A 74 8.33 -9.22 2.34
N THR A 75 7.76 -8.05 2.05
CA THR A 75 7.09 -7.79 0.78
C THR A 75 8.04 -7.98 -0.39
N ASN A 76 9.27 -7.49 -0.29
CA ASN A 76 10.27 -7.64 -1.35
C ASN A 76 10.72 -9.09 -1.57
N LEU A 77 10.56 -9.97 -0.57
CA LEU A 77 10.87 -11.40 -0.67
C LEU A 77 9.71 -12.21 -1.24
N GLU A 78 8.48 -11.92 -0.82
CA GLU A 78 7.30 -12.70 -1.23
C GLU A 78 6.70 -12.23 -2.56
N THR A 79 6.85 -10.95 -2.89
CA THR A 79 6.30 -10.35 -4.11
C THR A 79 7.29 -9.42 -4.80
N SER A 80 7.03 -9.17 -6.08
CA SER A 80 7.77 -8.19 -6.88
C SER A 80 6.87 -7.04 -7.30
N LYS A 81 7.47 -5.90 -7.63
CA LYS A 81 6.78 -4.73 -8.22
C LYS A 81 5.95 -5.13 -9.44
N MET A 82 6.50 -6.00 -10.30
CA MET A 82 5.79 -6.54 -11.46
C MET A 82 4.57 -7.38 -11.09
N LYS A 83 4.65 -8.24 -10.05
CA LYS A 83 3.49 -9.02 -9.59
C LYS A 83 2.38 -8.11 -9.05
N VAL A 84 2.75 -7.07 -8.29
CA VAL A 84 1.79 -6.09 -7.78
C VAL A 84 1.18 -5.28 -8.91
N LEU A 85 1.97 -4.84 -9.90
CA LEU A 85 1.47 -4.14 -11.07
C LEU A 85 0.47 -4.97 -11.86
N LYS A 86 0.76 -6.27 -12.08
CA LYS A 86 -0.17 -7.21 -12.72
C LYS A 86 -1.47 -7.35 -11.94
N PHE A 87 -1.40 -7.37 -10.62
CA PHE A 87 -2.60 -7.39 -9.77
C PHE A 87 -3.43 -6.11 -9.95
N VAL A 88 -2.80 -4.93 -9.91
CA VAL A 88 -3.49 -3.64 -10.11
C VAL A 88 -4.12 -3.58 -11.51
N ALA A 89 -3.35 -3.92 -12.55
CA ALA A 89 -3.81 -3.95 -13.93
C ALA A 89 -5.04 -4.87 -14.09
N LYS A 90 -5.01 -6.06 -13.48
CA LYS A 90 -6.15 -7.00 -13.46
C LYS A 90 -7.39 -6.42 -12.77
N VAL A 91 -7.23 -5.69 -11.65
CA VAL A 91 -8.35 -5.03 -10.95
C VAL A 91 -8.99 -3.95 -11.83
N HIS A 92 -8.18 -3.24 -12.62
CA HIS A 92 -8.65 -2.21 -13.54
C HIS A 92 -9.04 -2.73 -14.93
N ASN A 93 -8.92 -4.04 -15.19
CA ASN A 93 -9.08 -4.66 -16.50
C ASN A 93 -8.22 -3.98 -17.59
N GLN A 94 -6.99 -3.62 -17.23
CA GLN A 94 -5.99 -2.97 -18.06
C GLN A 94 -4.74 -3.84 -18.17
N ASP A 95 -3.82 -3.46 -19.05
CA ASP A 95 -2.51 -4.09 -19.16
C ASP A 95 -1.48 -3.37 -18.26
N PRO A 96 -0.51 -4.09 -17.66
CA PRO A 96 0.59 -3.48 -16.91
C PRO A 96 1.35 -2.40 -17.72
N LYS A 97 1.35 -2.54 -19.05
CA LYS A 97 1.99 -1.60 -19.98
C LYS A 97 1.25 -0.26 -20.10
N ASP A 98 -0.03 -0.21 -19.72
CA ASP A 98 -0.81 1.04 -19.68
C ASP A 98 -0.33 1.99 -18.56
N TRP A 99 0.53 1.49 -17.68
CA TRP A 99 1.19 2.22 -16.60
C TRP A 99 2.70 2.30 -16.85
N PRO A 100 3.16 3.07 -17.85
CA PRO A 100 4.54 3.00 -18.34
C PRO A 100 5.58 3.37 -17.28
N ALA A 101 5.29 4.32 -16.39
CA ALA A 101 6.19 4.71 -15.31
C ALA A 101 6.40 3.56 -14.31
N GLN A 102 5.31 2.96 -13.85
CA GLN A 102 5.32 1.83 -12.92
C GLN A 102 5.86 0.57 -13.58
N TYR A 103 5.56 0.34 -14.86
CA TYR A 103 6.11 -0.77 -15.62
C TYR A 103 7.62 -0.67 -15.75
N CYS A 104 8.15 0.51 -16.10
CA CYS A 104 9.59 0.76 -16.16
C CYS A 104 10.25 0.52 -14.79
N GLU A 105 9.65 1.01 -13.72
CA GLU A 105 10.16 0.79 -12.36
C GLU A 105 10.09 -0.68 -11.92
N ALA A 106 9.07 -1.41 -12.37
CA ALA A 106 8.89 -2.83 -12.10
C ALA A 106 9.83 -3.73 -12.91
N VAL A 107 10.28 -3.28 -14.08
CA VAL A 107 11.20 -4.00 -14.98
C VAL A 107 12.66 -3.64 -14.69
N GLY A 108 12.92 -2.39 -14.30
CA GLY A 108 14.27 -1.87 -14.00
C GLY A 108 14.85 -2.35 -12.67
N ARG A 109 14.32 -3.42 -12.08
CA ARG A 109 14.78 -3.97 -10.81
C ARG A 109 14.68 -5.49 -10.75
#